data_AF-T1CC43-F1
#
_entry.id   AF-T1CC43-F1
#
_cell.length_a   1.000
_cell.length_b   1.000
_cell.length_c   1.000
_cell.angle_alpha   90.00
_cell.angle_beta   90.00
_cell.angle_gamma   90.00
#
_symmetry.space_group_name_H-M   'P 1'
#
loop_
_entity.id
_entity.type
_entity.pdbx_description
1 polymer ?
#
loop_
_entity_poly.entity_id
_entity_poly.type
_entity_poly.pdbx_seq_one_letter_code
_entity_poly.pdbx_strand_id
1 'polypeptide(L)'
;EWPPGMTLAKVEAALNRAVQVPGLSNLFVPPIANRVAMQSTGIKSPIGIVVSGPDPVELQHLSEAIARVAKKVRGVGSAVSDYIAGGRYVDVRVRPDAAARYGLTQADVQDVIATAVGGDPIGETVQGRERFPIVLRYPRA
;
A
#
# COMPACT_ATOMS: atom_id res chain seq x y z
N GLU A 1 19.24 -29.94 -10.37
CA GLU A 1 20.56 -29.40 -9.96
C GLU A 1 20.77 -28.03 -10.61
N TRP A 2 21.51 -27.12 -9.95
CA TRP A 2 21.80 -25.81 -10.53
C TRP A 2 22.80 -25.93 -11.68
N PRO A 3 22.73 -25.08 -12.72
CA PRO A 3 23.72 -25.05 -13.78
C PRO A 3 25.14 -24.85 -13.22
N PRO A 4 26.17 -25.45 -13.83
CA PRO A 4 27.56 -25.27 -13.40
C PRO A 4 27.96 -23.79 -13.33
N GLY A 5 28.61 -23.39 -12.23
CA GLY A 5 29.06 -22.01 -12.03
C GLY A 5 27.97 -21.01 -11.65
N MET A 6 26.77 -21.46 -11.28
CA MET A 6 25.71 -20.59 -10.76
C MET A 6 26.04 -20.08 -9.34
N THR A 7 25.80 -18.79 -9.11
CA THR A 7 25.95 -18.15 -7.79
C THR A 7 24.68 -17.38 -7.43
N LEU A 8 24.46 -17.08 -6.15
CA LEU A 8 23.31 -16.29 -5.71
C LEU A 8 23.21 -14.95 -6.45
N ALA A 9 24.35 -14.26 -6.62
CA ALA A 9 24.41 -13.01 -7.39
C ALA A 9 23.99 -13.19 -8.87
N LYS A 10 24.37 -14.32 -9.50
CA LYS A 10 23.92 -14.64 -10.87
C LYS A 10 22.42 -14.94 -10.90
N VAL A 11 21.87 -15.57 -9.86
CA VAL A 11 20.43 -15.85 -9.74
C VAL A 11 19.67 -14.53 -9.62
N GLU A 12 20.09 -13.66 -8.71
CA GLU A 12 19.49 -12.33 -8.52
C GLU A 12 19.55 -11.50 -9.80
N ALA A 13 20.68 -11.49 -10.51
CA ALA A 13 20.81 -10.79 -11.79
C ALA A 13 19.90 -11.37 -12.88
N ALA A 14 19.74 -12.69 -12.94
CA ALA A 14 18.83 -13.35 -13.87
C ALA A 14 17.36 -13.03 -13.56
N LEU A 15 16.97 -13.09 -12.28
CA LEU A 15 15.63 -12.72 -11.81
C LEU A 15 15.33 -11.26 -12.08
N ASN A 16 16.29 -10.37 -11.81
CA ASN A 16 16.11 -8.94 -12.08
C ASN A 16 15.87 -8.69 -13.56
N ARG A 17 16.51 -9.42 -14.48
CA ARG A 17 16.24 -9.29 -15.92
C ARG A 17 14.90 -9.90 -16.35
N ALA A 18 14.54 -11.05 -15.77
CA ALA A 18 13.35 -11.79 -16.18
C ALA A 18 12.04 -11.17 -15.65
N VAL A 19 12.06 -10.60 -14.45
CA VAL A 19 10.87 -10.07 -13.78
C VAL A 19 10.82 -8.55 -13.96
N GLN A 20 10.49 -8.09 -15.16
CA GLN A 20 10.37 -6.66 -15.47
C GLN A 20 8.91 -6.31 -15.77
N VAL A 21 8.29 -5.55 -14.87
CA VAL A 21 6.90 -5.10 -15.00
C VAL A 21 6.88 -3.57 -14.96
N PRO A 22 6.24 -2.88 -15.92
CA PRO A 22 6.12 -1.43 -15.90
C PRO A 22 5.51 -0.92 -14.57
N GLY A 23 6.17 0.05 -13.95
CA GLY A 23 5.75 0.62 -12.66
C GLY A 23 6.19 -0.17 -11.43
N LEU A 24 6.88 -1.31 -11.58
CA LEU A 24 7.44 -2.09 -10.47
C LEU A 24 8.97 -1.96 -10.44
N SER A 25 9.54 -1.69 -9.26
CA SER A 25 10.99 -1.77 -9.04
C SER A 25 11.31 -3.00 -8.21
N ASN A 26 12.22 -3.83 -8.72
CA ASN A 26 12.62 -5.04 -8.03
C ASN A 26 13.54 -4.75 -6.84
N LEU A 27 13.37 -5.55 -5.79
CA LEU A 27 14.25 -5.62 -4.62
C LEU A 27 14.32 -7.08 -4.19
N PHE A 28 15.51 -7.67 -4.21
CA PHE A 28 15.76 -9.05 -3.77
C PHE A 28 16.53 -9.00 -2.46
N VAL A 29 16.00 -9.64 -1.41
CA VAL A 29 16.57 -9.62 -0.07
C VAL A 29 16.39 -10.98 0.62
N PRO A 30 17.36 -11.44 1.43
CA PRO A 30 17.18 -12.61 2.28
C PRO A 30 16.06 -12.39 3.31
N PRO A 31 15.12 -13.34 3.51
CA PRO A 31 13.94 -13.12 4.36
C PRO A 31 14.26 -12.73 5.81
N ILE A 32 15.28 -13.36 6.41
CA ILE A 32 15.68 -13.09 7.81
C ILE A 32 16.24 -11.67 7.93
N ALA A 33 17.20 -11.31 7.06
CA ALA A 33 17.81 -9.99 7.06
C ALA A 33 16.79 -8.88 6.81
N ASN A 34 15.86 -9.09 5.87
CA ASN A 34 14.78 -8.15 5.59
C ASN A 34 13.89 -7.92 6.82
N ARG A 35 13.48 -8.99 7.52
CA ARG A 35 12.66 -8.85 8.73
C ARG A 35 13.38 -8.08 9.83
N VAL A 36 14.66 -8.38 10.07
CA VAL A 36 15.47 -7.65 11.06
C VAL A 36 15.59 -6.16 10.68
N ALA A 37 15.90 -5.86 9.42
CA ALA A 37 16.01 -4.48 8.93
C ALA A 37 14.70 -3.70 9.08
N MET A 38 13.57 -4.29 8.65
CA MET A 38 12.25 -3.70 8.79
C MET A 38 11.86 -3.51 10.26
N GLN A 39 12.18 -4.47 11.13
CA GLN A 39 11.86 -4.35 12.56
C GLN A 39 12.70 -3.27 13.24
N SER A 40 13.95 -3.09 12.81
CA SER A 40 14.86 -2.10 13.41
C SER A 40 14.66 -0.69 12.87
N THR A 41 14.28 -0.52 11.60
CA THR A 41 14.31 0.78 10.91
C THR A 41 13.03 1.09 10.12
N GLY A 42 12.18 0.10 9.88
CA GLY A 42 11.03 0.19 8.97
C GLY A 42 11.38 0.02 7.49
N ILE A 43 12.66 -0.01 7.11
CA ILE A 43 13.12 0.00 5.72
C ILE A 43 13.44 -1.43 5.26
N LYS A 44 12.95 -1.80 4.06
CA LYS A 44 13.16 -3.12 3.43
C LYS A 44 14.50 -3.24 2.71
N SER A 45 14.98 -2.13 2.15
CA SER A 45 16.23 -2.08 1.40
C SER A 45 17.44 -1.92 2.34
N PRO A 46 18.63 -2.41 1.95
CA PRO A 46 19.85 -2.18 2.71
C PRO A 46 20.20 -0.68 2.90
N ILE A 47 19.74 0.18 1.98
CA ILE A 47 19.90 1.63 2.04
C ILE A 47 18.51 2.25 1.91
N GLY A 48 18.14 3.15 2.81
CA GLY A 48 16.95 3.98 2.70
C GLY A 48 17.21 5.40 3.17
N ILE A 49 16.43 6.33 2.63
CA ILE A 49 16.51 7.76 2.93
C ILE A 49 15.16 8.15 3.52
N VAL A 50 15.18 8.67 4.75
CA VAL A 50 13.97 9.14 5.44
C VAL A 50 13.90 10.65 5.33
N VAL A 51 12.80 11.14 4.75
CA VAL A 51 12.49 12.57 4.65
C VAL A 51 11.33 12.83 5.62
N SER A 52 11.55 13.73 6.58
CA SER A 52 10.58 14.03 7.65
C SER A 52 10.24 15.51 7.67
N GLY A 53 8.97 15.82 7.90
CA GLY A 53 8.46 17.18 7.91
C GLY A 53 6.94 17.21 8.06
N PRO A 54 6.34 18.41 8.15
CA PRO A 54 4.91 18.55 8.41
C PRO A 54 4.02 18.51 7.16
N ASP A 55 4.56 18.80 5.96
CA ASP A 55 3.79 18.90 4.72
C ASP A 55 3.97 17.66 3.82
N PRO A 56 2.94 16.80 3.68
CA PRO A 56 3.01 15.61 2.82
C PRO A 56 3.30 15.92 1.35
N VAL A 57 2.86 17.08 0.84
CA VAL A 57 3.06 17.46 -0.57
C VAL A 57 4.52 17.81 -0.82
N GLU A 58 5.12 18.61 0.07
CA GLU A 58 6.54 18.96 0.00
C GLU A 58 7.42 17.71 0.18
N LEU A 59 7.09 16.84 1.14
CA LEU A 59 7.81 15.60 1.38
C LEU A 59 7.81 14.67 0.16
N GLN A 60 6.68 14.59 -0.56
CA GLN A 60 6.60 13.84 -1.81
C GLN A 60 7.55 14.41 -2.86
N HIS A 61 7.50 15.73 -3.07
CA HIS A 61 8.33 16.41 -4.07
C HIS A 61 9.82 16.22 -3.80
N LEU A 62 10.23 16.35 -2.53
CA LEU A 62 11.62 16.18 -2.10
C LEU A 62 12.06 14.72 -2.24
N SER A 63 11.23 13.76 -1.83
CA SER A 63 11.54 12.33 -1.94
C SER A 63 11.72 11.90 -3.40
N GLU A 64 10.87 12.39 -4.31
CA GLU A 64 11.03 12.13 -5.74
C GLU A 64 12.29 12.78 -6.32
N ALA A 65 12.64 13.99 -5.89
CA ALA A 65 13.87 14.66 -6.30
C ALA A 65 15.11 13.87 -5.84
N ILE A 66 15.11 13.40 -4.60
CA ILE A 66 16.15 12.52 -4.05
C ILE A 66 16.25 11.23 -4.86
N ALA A 67 15.12 10.57 -5.15
CA ALA A 67 15.10 9.34 -5.95
C ALA A 67 15.68 9.58 -7.36
N ARG A 68 15.35 10.70 -8.02
CA ARG A 68 15.93 11.07 -9.33
C ARG A 68 17.44 11.26 -9.28
N VAL A 69 17.97 11.85 -8.21
CA VAL A 69 19.42 12.03 -8.03
C VAL A 69 20.10 10.70 -7.67
N ALA A 70 19.51 9.91 -6.78
CA ALA A 70 20.04 8.61 -6.37
C ALA A 70 20.23 7.66 -7.54
N LYS A 71 19.33 7.66 -8.54
CA LYS A 71 19.47 6.88 -9.78
C LYS A 71 20.74 7.18 -10.59
N LYS A 72 21.36 8.35 -10.39
CA LYS A 72 22.60 8.75 -11.08
C LYS A 72 23.86 8.22 -10.39
N VAL A 73 23.74 7.70 -9.16
CA VAL A 73 24.88 7.21 -8.38
C VAL A 73 25.31 5.84 -8.90
N ARG A 74 26.61 5.70 -9.21
CA ARG A 74 27.18 4.42 -9.65
C ARG A 74 26.95 3.34 -8.60
N GLY A 75 26.37 2.21 -9.02
CA GLY A 75 26.06 1.07 -8.15
C GLY A 75 24.62 1.03 -7.63
N VAL A 76 23.82 2.08 -7.87
CA VAL A 76 22.39 2.05 -7.57
C VAL A 76 21.66 1.24 -8.65
N GLY A 77 21.13 0.08 -8.29
CA GLY A 77 20.32 -0.75 -9.20
C GLY A 77 18.90 -0.22 -9.40
N SER A 78 18.27 0.26 -8.33
CA SER A 78 16.95 0.92 -8.35
C SER A 78 16.88 1.93 -7.20
N ALA A 79 16.11 3.00 -7.40
CA ALA A 79 15.78 3.97 -6.35
C ALA A 79 14.35 4.47 -6.58
N VAL A 80 13.52 4.36 -5.55
CA VAL A 80 12.10 4.69 -5.58
C VAL A 80 11.78 5.49 -4.33
N SER A 81 10.96 6.53 -4.50
CA SER A 81 10.28 7.22 -3.41
C SER A 81 8.91 6.60 -3.21
N ASP A 82 8.56 6.29 -1.97
CA ASP A 82 7.19 5.90 -1.65
C ASP A 82 6.22 7.07 -1.90
N TYR A 83 4.98 6.75 -2.28
CA TYR A 83 3.94 7.75 -2.51
C TYR A 83 3.19 8.03 -1.21
N ILE A 84 3.36 9.22 -0.64
CA ILE A 84 2.68 9.64 0.59
C ILE A 84 1.19 9.97 0.32
N ALA A 85 0.86 10.47 -0.88
CA ALA A 85 -0.48 10.94 -1.25
C ALA A 85 -1.11 10.20 -2.45
N GLY A 86 -0.74 8.94 -2.69
CA GLY A 86 -1.19 8.17 -3.87
C GLY A 86 -2.60 7.56 -3.78
N GLY A 87 -3.28 7.69 -2.63
CA GLY A 87 -4.61 7.11 -2.42
C GLY A 87 -5.66 7.76 -3.32
N ARG A 88 -6.49 6.94 -3.98
CA ARG A 88 -7.64 7.42 -4.76
C ARG A 88 -8.90 7.30 -3.91
N TYR A 89 -9.65 8.40 -3.81
CA TYR A 89 -10.84 8.48 -2.96
C TYR A 89 -12.06 8.91 -3.77
N VAL A 90 -13.23 8.42 -3.33
CA VAL A 90 -14.54 8.94 -3.75
C VAL A 90 -15.16 9.56 -2.50
N ASP A 91 -15.23 10.88 -2.45
CA ASP A 91 -15.76 11.60 -1.31
C ASP A 91 -17.29 11.70 -1.38
N VAL A 92 -17.98 11.12 -0.39
CA VAL A 92 -19.42 11.36 -0.21
C VAL A 92 -19.61 12.48 0.82
N ARG A 93 -19.86 13.69 0.33
CA ARG A 93 -20.08 14.88 1.17
C ARG A 93 -21.56 15.06 1.46
N VAL A 94 -21.99 14.60 2.64
CA VAL A 94 -23.38 14.76 3.10
C VAL A 94 -23.67 16.24 3.32
N ARG A 95 -24.80 16.72 2.78
CA ARG A 95 -25.31 18.07 3.01
C ARG A 95 -26.38 18.03 4.09
N PRO A 96 -26.11 18.50 5.33
CA PRO A 96 -27.04 18.31 6.46
C PRO A 96 -28.40 18.96 6.23
N ASP A 97 -28.43 20.13 5.59
CA ASP A 97 -29.64 20.88 5.25
C ASP A 97 -30.53 20.13 4.24
N ALA A 98 -29.93 19.37 3.33
CA ALA A 98 -30.66 18.52 2.39
C ALA A 98 -31.16 17.23 3.06
N ALA A 99 -30.33 16.58 3.88
CA ALA A 99 -30.69 15.35 4.59
C ALA A 99 -31.85 15.58 5.58
N ALA A 100 -31.85 16.72 6.27
CA ALA A 100 -32.89 17.09 7.22
C ALA A 100 -34.29 17.20 6.57
N ARG A 101 -34.38 17.54 5.28
CA ARG A 101 -35.66 17.57 4.55
C ARG A 101 -36.32 16.20 4.44
N TYR A 102 -35.53 15.13 4.56
CA TYR A 102 -35.98 13.75 4.54
C TYR A 102 -36.00 13.12 5.95
N GLY A 103 -35.80 13.92 7.01
CA GLY A 103 -35.73 13.43 8.38
C GLY A 103 -34.48 12.58 8.67
N LEU A 104 -33.44 12.68 7.84
CA LEU A 104 -32.20 11.91 8.00
C LEU A 104 -31.13 12.74 8.69
N THR A 105 -30.42 12.11 9.61
CA THR A 105 -29.16 12.64 10.16
C THR A 105 -27.99 12.32 9.23
N GLN A 106 -26.85 12.96 9.47
CA GLN A 106 -25.62 12.60 8.77
C GLN A 106 -25.20 11.15 9.06
N ALA A 107 -25.43 10.67 10.29
CA ALA A 107 -25.12 9.31 10.68
C ALA A 107 -25.93 8.29 9.86
N ASP A 108 -27.24 8.51 9.69
CA ASP A 108 -28.10 7.62 8.90
C ASP A 108 -27.59 7.44 7.46
N VAL A 109 -27.16 8.55 6.84
CA VAL A 109 -26.62 8.51 5.47
C VAL A 109 -25.28 7.77 5.44
N GLN A 110 -24.41 8.00 6.42
CA GLN A 110 -23.10 7.35 6.51
C GLN A 110 -23.22 5.85 6.79
N ASP A 111 -24.15 5.44 7.64
CA ASP A 111 -24.41 4.03 7.97
C ASP A 111 -24.86 3.24 6.72
N VAL A 112 -25.70 3.84 5.88
CA VAL A 112 -26.10 3.25 4.59
C VAL A 112 -24.91 3.12 3.65
N ILE A 113 -24.02 4.12 3.59
CA ILE A 113 -22.81 4.05 2.75
C ILE A 113 -21.87 2.95 3.26
N ALA A 114 -21.63 2.90 4.57
CA ALA A 114 -20.73 1.93 5.20
C ALA A 114 -21.21 0.48 4.99
N THR A 115 -22.51 0.23 5.17
CA THR A 115 -23.11 -1.09 4.99
C THR A 115 -23.39 -1.40 3.52
N ALA A 116 -24.32 -0.69 2.88
CA ALA A 116 -24.84 -1.05 1.57
C ALA A 116 -23.83 -0.87 0.43
N VAL A 117 -22.84 0.03 0.57
CA VAL A 117 -21.77 0.23 -0.41
C VAL A 117 -20.44 -0.38 0.06
N GLY A 118 -20.01 -0.06 1.28
CA GLY A 118 -18.74 -0.52 1.87
C GLY A 118 -18.72 -2.02 2.17
N GLY A 119 -19.84 -2.54 2.67
CA GLY A 119 -19.97 -3.94 3.10
C GLY A 119 -19.56 -4.15 4.55
N ASP A 120 -19.77 -3.16 5.42
CA ASP A 120 -19.53 -3.32 6.86
C ASP A 120 -20.36 -4.50 7.41
N PRO A 121 -19.76 -5.36 8.27
CA PRO A 121 -20.47 -6.48 8.87
C PRO A 121 -21.65 -6.01 9.74
N ILE A 122 -22.80 -6.66 9.56
CA ILE A 122 -24.01 -6.42 10.36
C ILE A 122 -24.17 -7.43 11.50
N GLY A 123 -23.27 -8.40 11.60
CA GLY A 123 -23.27 -9.44 12.62
C GLY A 123 -22.31 -10.57 12.27
N GLU A 124 -22.37 -11.65 13.03
CA GLU A 124 -21.58 -12.86 12.79
C GLU A 124 -22.45 -14.10 12.95
N THR A 125 -22.19 -15.13 12.15
CA THR A 125 -22.65 -16.50 12.43
C THR A 125 -21.65 -17.19 13.35
N VAL A 126 -22.14 -18.03 14.25
CA VAL A 126 -21.31 -18.85 15.15
C VAL A 126 -21.45 -20.31 14.73
N GLN A 127 -20.35 -20.95 14.34
CA GLN A 127 -20.31 -22.33 13.89
C GLN A 127 -19.28 -23.09 14.73
N GLY A 128 -19.72 -23.59 15.89
CA GLY A 128 -18.82 -24.18 16.88
C GLY A 128 -17.88 -23.15 17.49
N ARG A 129 -16.57 -23.26 17.21
CA ARG A 129 -15.53 -22.29 17.66
C ARG A 129 -15.25 -21.20 16.63
N GLU A 130 -15.80 -21.35 15.43
CA GLU A 130 -15.58 -20.43 14.31
C GLU A 130 -16.64 -19.33 14.29
N ARG A 131 -16.24 -18.15 13.82
CA ARG A 131 -17.09 -16.97 13.68
C ARG A 131 -16.91 -16.41 12.28
N PHE A 132 -18.02 -16.12 11.61
CA PHE A 132 -18.01 -15.59 10.23
C PHE A 132 -18.87 -14.34 10.13
N PRO A 133 -18.37 -13.22 9.57
CA PRO A 133 -19.15 -11.99 9.42
C PRO A 133 -20.31 -12.16 8.44
N ILE A 134 -21.44 -11.56 8.76
CA ILE A 134 -22.61 -11.41 7.88
C ILE A 134 -22.56 -10.00 7.31
N VAL A 135 -22.68 -9.86 5.99
CA VAL A 135 -22.62 -8.56 5.30
C VAL A 135 -23.87 -8.37 4.46
N LEU A 136 -24.46 -7.18 4.52
CA LEU A 136 -25.51 -6.73 3.60
C LEU A 136 -24.93 -5.69 2.66
N ARG A 137 -25.11 -5.88 1.34
CA ARG A 137 -24.57 -4.97 0.33
C ARG A 137 -25.47 -4.93 -0.91
N TYR A 138 -25.54 -3.77 -1.57
CA TYR A 138 -26.17 -3.70 -2.90
C TYR A 138 -25.40 -4.53 -3.94
N PRO A 139 -26.09 -5.07 -4.95
CA PRO A 139 -25.44 -5.79 -6.05
C PRO A 139 -24.37 -4.94 -6.74
N ARG A 140 -23.26 -5.57 -7.12
CA ARG A 140 -22.33 -4.97 -8.07
C ARG A 140 -22.92 -5.22 -9.47
N ALA A 141 -23.24 -4.15 -10.20
CA ALA A 141 -23.66 -4.24 -11.60
C ALA A 141 -22.53 -4.76 -12.49
#